data_AF-A0A7Y3HXZ6-F1
#
_entry.id   AF-A0A7Y3HXZ6-F1
#
_cell.length_a   1.000
_cell.length_b   1.000
_cell.length_c   1.000
_cell.angle_alpha   90.00
_cell.angle_beta   90.00
_cell.angle_gamma   90.00
#
_symmetry.space_group_name_H-M   'P 1'
#
loop_
_entity.id
_entity.type
_entity.pdbx_description
1 polymer ?
#
loop_
_entity_poly.entity_id
_entity_poly.type
_entity_poly.pdbx_seq_one_letter_code
_entity_poly.pdbx_strand_id
1 'polypeptide(L)'
;LLHRAIDSYTDLHPTVRQSTKRLHKNYGHYSGVIVDILYDHFLARNWKDYHQQPLEKYVEDFYELLRNSYEILPGRIKRMMPYMISDNWLVSYRTVEGISRILAQMNVRTKGVSRMNFAVVELEEHYDEFENEFTSFFANLITYSQNKLSKL
;
A
#
# COMPACT_ATOMS: atom_id res chain seq x y z
N LEU A 1 11.38 9.99 -12.02
CA LEU A 1 11.03 11.35 -11.56
C LEU A 1 9.60 11.43 -11.01
N LEU A 2 8.62 10.79 -11.65
CA LEU A 2 7.24 10.75 -11.16
C LEU A 2 7.09 10.09 -9.78
N HIS A 3 7.66 8.90 -9.58
CA HIS A 3 7.55 8.17 -8.31
C HIS A 3 8.00 9.00 -7.10
N ARG A 4 9.21 9.58 -7.13
CA ARG A 4 9.70 10.47 -6.05
C ARG A 4 8.80 11.68 -5.81
N ALA A 5 8.13 12.18 -6.85
CA ALA A 5 7.21 13.30 -6.73
C ALA A 5 5.90 12.88 -6.05
N ILE A 6 5.41 11.67 -6.34
CA ILE A 6 4.29 11.05 -5.63
C ILE A 6 4.64 10.85 -4.15
N ASP A 7 5.82 10.31 -3.84
CA ASP A 7 6.25 10.11 -2.44
C ASP A 7 6.28 11.45 -1.69
N SER A 8 6.94 12.45 -2.26
CA SER A 8 7.04 13.79 -1.64
C SER A 8 5.67 14.45 -1.46
N TYR A 9 4.76 14.28 -2.42
CA TYR A 9 3.41 14.82 -2.32
C TYR A 9 2.61 14.12 -1.22
N THR A 10 2.73 12.80 -1.13
CA THR A 10 2.07 11.96 -0.13
C THR A 10 2.54 12.30 1.28
N ASP A 11 3.86 12.32 1.52
CA ASP A 11 4.46 12.60 2.83
C ASP A 11 4.10 13.98 3.37
N LEU A 12 3.94 14.97 2.48
CA LEU A 12 3.61 16.34 2.84
C LEU A 12 2.10 16.60 2.92
N HIS A 13 1.25 15.69 2.43
CA HIS A 13 -0.18 15.92 2.33
C HIS A 13 -0.82 15.98 3.74
N PRO A 14 -1.59 17.04 4.08
CA PRO A 14 -2.18 17.20 5.41
C PRO A 14 -3.02 16.01 5.87
N THR A 15 -3.80 15.41 4.95
CA THR A 15 -4.62 14.23 5.23
C THR A 15 -3.78 13.00 5.60
N VAL A 16 -2.68 12.74 4.88
CA VAL A 16 -1.76 11.63 5.21
C VAL A 16 -1.09 11.88 6.57
N ARG A 17 -0.72 13.14 6.85
CA ARG A 17 -0.17 13.55 8.14
C ARG A 17 -1.17 13.38 9.29
N GLN A 18 -2.46 13.54 9.03
CA GLN A 18 -3.52 13.25 10.00
C GLN A 18 -3.60 11.76 10.32
N SER A 19 -3.64 10.90 9.30
CA SER A 19 -3.66 9.44 9.45
C SER A 19 -2.44 8.94 10.23
N THR A 20 -1.24 9.42 9.88
CA THR A 20 0.00 9.03 10.57
C THR A 20 0.04 9.53 12.01
N LYS A 21 -0.46 10.75 12.28
CA LYS A 21 -0.55 11.29 13.65
C LYS A 21 -1.44 10.45 14.55
N ARG A 22 -2.54 9.89 14.01
CA ARG A 22 -3.45 8.99 14.73
C ARG A 22 -2.70 7.78 15.30
N LEU A 23 -1.76 7.24 14.52
CA LEU A 23 -0.98 6.04 14.83
C LEU A 23 0.33 6.34 15.59
N HIS A 24 0.82 7.59 15.56
CA HIS A 24 2.14 7.97 16.06
C HIS A 24 2.38 7.63 17.54
N LYS A 25 1.34 7.70 18.37
CA LYS A 25 1.46 7.36 19.80
C LYS A 25 1.87 5.91 20.02
N ASN A 26 1.41 4.98 19.18
CA ASN A 26 1.61 3.54 19.35
C ASN A 26 2.79 3.03 18.52
N TYR A 27 3.06 3.65 17.37
CA TYR A 27 3.98 3.12 16.35
C TYR A 27 5.15 4.07 16.00
N GLY A 28 5.17 5.31 16.48
CA GLY A 28 6.24 6.27 16.21
C GLY A 28 6.49 6.47 14.72
N HIS A 29 7.75 6.36 14.28
CA HIS A 29 8.13 6.52 12.86
C HIS A 29 7.60 5.41 11.95
N TYR A 30 7.14 4.28 12.49
CA TYR A 30 6.51 3.23 11.69
C TYR A 30 5.09 3.58 11.24
N SER A 31 4.50 4.66 11.79
CA SER A 31 3.14 5.10 11.44
C SER A 31 2.98 5.41 9.95
N GLY A 32 4.01 5.97 9.31
CA GLY A 32 4.01 6.21 7.86
C GLY A 32 3.84 4.91 7.08
N VAL A 33 4.71 3.93 7.37
CA VAL A 33 4.67 2.61 6.74
C VAL A 33 3.34 1.90 6.97
N ILE A 34 2.74 2.04 8.15
CA ILE A 34 1.43 1.45 8.43
C ILE A 34 0.36 2.13 7.58
N VAL A 35 0.31 3.47 7.56
CA VAL A 35 -0.66 4.23 6.75
C VAL A 35 -0.56 3.87 5.27
N ASP A 36 0.65 3.69 4.74
CA ASP A 36 0.84 3.26 3.34
C ASP A 36 0.14 1.91 3.08
N ILE A 37 0.30 0.94 3.98
CA ILE A 37 -0.35 -0.38 3.89
C ILE A 37 -1.88 -0.26 4.01
N LEU A 38 -2.37 0.62 4.90
CA LEU A 38 -3.80 0.86 5.04
C LEU A 38 -4.38 1.50 3.76
N TYR A 39 -3.65 2.41 3.13
CA TYR A 39 -4.08 3.05 1.90
C TYR A 39 -4.06 2.07 0.71
N ASP A 40 -3.07 1.19 0.64
CA ASP A 40 -3.06 0.08 -0.32
C ASP A 40 -4.26 -0.85 -0.12
N HIS A 41 -4.72 -1.06 1.12
CA HIS A 41 -5.95 -1.80 1.39
C HIS A 41 -7.18 -1.12 0.81
N PHE A 42 -7.38 0.17 1.07
CA PHE A 42 -8.53 0.89 0.51
C PHE A 42 -8.48 0.96 -1.02
N LEU A 43 -7.29 1.08 -1.61
CA LEU A 43 -7.11 0.98 -3.06
C LEU A 43 -7.55 -0.40 -3.59
N ALA A 44 -7.10 -1.49 -2.96
CA ALA A 44 -7.44 -2.86 -3.39
C ALA A 44 -8.92 -3.21 -3.14
N ARG A 45 -9.51 -2.70 -2.06
CA ARG A 45 -10.93 -2.84 -1.71
C ARG A 45 -11.82 -2.09 -2.68
N ASN A 46 -11.48 -0.85 -2.99
CA ASN A 46 -12.27 0.05 -3.82
C ASN A 46 -11.82 0.04 -5.29
N TRP A 47 -11.07 -1.00 -5.70
CA TRP A 47 -10.42 -1.11 -7.00
C TRP A 47 -11.32 -0.82 -8.21
N LYS A 48 -12.58 -1.24 -8.13
CA LYS A 48 -13.60 -1.02 -9.17
C LYS A 48 -13.82 0.46 -9.52
N ASP A 49 -13.52 1.36 -8.59
CA ASP A 49 -13.69 2.81 -8.78
C ASP A 49 -12.49 3.44 -9.50
N TYR A 50 -11.37 2.72 -9.61
CA TYR A 50 -10.11 3.21 -10.15
C TYR A 50 -9.68 2.51 -11.44
N HIS A 51 -10.17 1.29 -11.69
CA HIS A 51 -9.78 0.52 -12.86
C HIS A 51 -10.93 -0.37 -13.36
N GLN A 52 -11.06 -0.49 -14.69
CA GLN A 52 -12.14 -1.27 -15.31
C GLN A 52 -11.94 -2.78 -15.19
N GLN A 53 -10.69 -3.24 -15.27
CA GLN A 53 -10.35 -4.65 -15.10
C GLN A 53 -10.42 -5.06 -13.62
N PRO A 54 -11.01 -6.23 -13.28
CA PRO A 54 -10.98 -6.77 -11.92
C PRO A 54 -9.55 -6.90 -11.38
N LEU A 55 -9.36 -6.62 -10.08
CA LEU A 55 -8.04 -6.62 -9.43
C LEU A 55 -7.31 -7.95 -9.64
N GLU A 56 -8.00 -9.07 -9.49
CA GLU A 56 -7.43 -10.41 -9.63
C GLU A 56 -6.83 -10.62 -11.01
N LYS A 57 -7.54 -10.15 -12.04
CA LYS A 57 -7.05 -10.26 -13.41
C LYS A 57 -5.87 -9.33 -13.64
N TYR A 58 -5.94 -8.09 -13.13
CA TYR A 58 -4.83 -7.12 -13.22
C TYR A 58 -3.56 -7.63 -12.54
N VAL A 59 -3.70 -8.21 -11.34
CA VAL A 59 -2.60 -8.79 -10.58
C VAL A 59 -2.02 -10.02 -11.28
N GLU A 60 -2.85 -10.90 -11.85
CA GLU A 60 -2.33 -12.05 -12.61
C GLU A 60 -1.56 -11.60 -13.86
N ASP A 61 -2.08 -10.62 -14.61
CA ASP A 61 -1.39 -10.07 -15.78
C ASP A 61 -0.03 -9.45 -15.37
N PHE A 62 0.04 -8.80 -14.21
CA PHE A 62 1.29 -8.31 -13.63
C PHE A 62 2.24 -9.45 -13.24
N TYR A 63 1.74 -10.54 -12.66
CA TYR A 63 2.56 -11.71 -12.32
C TYR A 63 3.08 -12.42 -13.58
N GLU A 64 2.29 -12.52 -14.64
CA GLU A 64 2.74 -13.00 -15.96
C GLU A 64 3.85 -12.10 -16.52
N LEU A 65 3.69 -10.77 -16.45
CA LEU A 65 4.74 -9.83 -16.87
C LEU A 65 6.05 -10.04 -16.11
N LEU A 66 5.99 -10.28 -14.79
CA LEU A 66 7.16 -10.58 -13.97
C LEU A 66 7.84 -11.89 -14.37
N ARG A 67 7.06 -12.96 -14.62
CA ARG A 67 7.59 -14.24 -15.10
C ARG A 67 8.27 -14.08 -16.46
N ASN A 68 7.63 -13.36 -17.39
CA ASN A 68 8.17 -13.13 -18.74
C ASN A 68 9.42 -12.24 -18.73
N SER A 69 9.52 -11.33 -17.75
CA SER A 69 10.67 -10.44 -17.59
C SER A 69 11.71 -10.97 -16.61
N TYR A 70 11.63 -12.25 -16.20
CA TYR A 70 12.42 -12.78 -15.09
C TYR A 70 13.91 -12.48 -15.24
N GLU A 71 14.48 -12.67 -16.44
CA GLU A 71 15.92 -12.50 -16.67
C GLU A 71 16.46 -11.12 -16.33
N ILE A 72 15.69 -10.06 -16.60
CA ILE A 72 16.09 -8.67 -16.35
C ILE A 72 15.81 -8.21 -14.90
N LEU A 73 15.14 -9.02 -14.08
CA LEU A 73 14.81 -8.66 -12.71
C LEU A 73 16.06 -8.62 -11.82
N PRO A 74 16.17 -7.65 -10.90
CA PRO A 74 17.20 -7.65 -9.87
C PRO A 74 17.14 -8.92 -9.02
N GLY A 75 18.28 -9.45 -8.58
CA GLY A 75 18.33 -10.72 -7.84
C GLY A 75 17.48 -10.76 -6.56
N ARG A 76 17.27 -9.61 -5.90
CA ARG A 76 16.35 -9.52 -4.75
C ARG A 76 14.90 -9.79 -5.14
N ILE A 77 14.46 -9.27 -6.30
CA ILE A 77 13.11 -9.47 -6.81
C ILE A 77 12.94 -10.92 -7.27
N LYS A 78 13.93 -11.51 -7.96
CA LYS A 78 13.93 -12.93 -8.35
C LYS A 78 13.67 -13.86 -7.15
N ARG A 79 14.29 -13.58 -6.00
CA ARG A 79 14.08 -14.38 -4.76
C ARG A 79 12.73 -14.16 -4.09
N MET A 80 12.16 -12.96 -4.19
CA MET A 80 10.90 -12.60 -3.55
C MET A 80 9.68 -13.03 -4.39
N MET A 81 9.82 -13.00 -5.71
CA MET A 81 8.73 -13.22 -6.67
C MET A 81 7.94 -14.52 -6.43
N PRO A 82 8.57 -15.70 -6.17
CA PRO A 82 7.80 -16.93 -5.94
C PRO A 82 6.80 -16.81 -4.79
N TYR A 83 7.21 -16.19 -3.67
CA TYR A 83 6.37 -16.00 -2.49
C TYR A 83 5.27 -14.96 -2.73
N MET A 84 5.61 -13.87 -3.43
CA MET A 84 4.64 -12.84 -3.76
C MET A 84 3.49 -13.39 -4.62
N ILE A 85 3.82 -14.27 -5.56
CA ILE A 85 2.85 -14.92 -6.44
C ILE A 85 2.06 -16.00 -5.69
N SER A 86 2.74 -16.89 -4.95
CA SER A 86 2.07 -18.02 -4.27
C SER A 86 1.02 -17.55 -3.27
N ASP A 87 1.33 -16.46 -2.57
CA ASP A 87 0.48 -15.93 -1.51
C ASP A 87 -0.45 -14.81 -2.01
N ASN A 88 -0.40 -14.52 -3.32
CA ASN A 88 -1.15 -13.47 -4.00
C ASN A 88 -1.18 -12.16 -3.22
N TRP A 89 0.01 -11.65 -2.89
CA TRP A 89 0.16 -10.52 -1.96
C TRP A 89 -0.70 -9.34 -2.36
N LEU A 90 -0.74 -8.97 -3.64
CA LEU A 90 -1.44 -7.78 -4.11
C LEU A 90 -2.96 -7.90 -3.97
N VAL A 91 -3.55 -9.07 -4.23
CA VAL A 91 -4.99 -9.28 -3.99
C VAL A 91 -5.29 -9.35 -2.49
N SER A 92 -4.37 -9.89 -1.69
CA SER A 92 -4.58 -10.01 -0.23
C SER A 92 -4.84 -8.68 0.46
N TYR A 93 -4.29 -7.57 -0.07
CA TYR A 93 -4.54 -6.22 0.44
C TYR A 93 -6.03 -5.85 0.48
N ARG A 94 -6.89 -6.47 -0.35
CA ARG A 94 -8.34 -6.21 -0.36
C ARG A 94 -9.02 -6.47 0.99
N THR A 95 -8.48 -7.37 1.81
CA THR A 95 -9.13 -7.86 3.03
C THR A 95 -8.36 -7.45 4.27
N VAL A 96 -9.08 -7.21 5.37
CA VAL A 96 -8.48 -6.88 6.69
C VAL A 96 -7.58 -8.03 7.16
N GLU A 97 -8.01 -9.28 6.94
CA GLU A 97 -7.23 -10.47 7.27
C GLU A 97 -5.93 -10.54 6.47
N GLY A 98 -5.96 -10.16 5.20
CA GLY A 98 -4.79 -10.14 4.34
C GLY A 98 -3.75 -9.12 4.80
N ILE A 99 -4.15 -7.87 5.06
CA ILE A 99 -3.21 -6.86 5.58
C ILE A 99 -2.75 -7.15 7.01
N SER A 100 -3.57 -7.80 7.85
CA SER A 100 -3.14 -8.27 9.17
C SER A 100 -1.95 -9.23 9.06
N ARG A 101 -1.98 -10.16 8.10
CA ARG A 101 -0.85 -11.07 7.82
C ARG A 101 0.37 -10.32 7.32
N ILE A 102 0.21 -9.35 6.43
CA ILE A 102 1.31 -8.54 5.89
C ILE A 102 2.00 -7.74 7.01
N LEU A 103 1.21 -7.06 7.84
CA LEU A 103 1.70 -6.32 9.01
C LEU A 103 2.45 -7.24 9.99
N ALA A 104 1.92 -8.44 10.25
CA ALA A 104 2.62 -9.43 11.08
C ALA A 104 3.99 -9.83 10.48
N GLN A 105 4.05 -10.12 9.19
CA GLN A 105 5.31 -10.46 8.51
C GLN A 105 6.31 -9.30 8.53
N MET A 106 5.85 -8.06 8.36
CA MET A 106 6.72 -6.89 8.42
C MET A 106 7.21 -6.62 9.84
N ASN A 107 6.38 -6.87 10.87
CA ASN A 107 6.81 -6.77 12.26
C ASN A 107 7.98 -7.73 12.57
N VAL A 108 7.94 -8.96 12.02
CA VAL A 108 9.04 -9.94 12.15
C VAL A 108 10.35 -9.37 11.58
N ARG A 109 10.30 -8.68 10.44
CA ARG A 109 11.49 -8.03 9.83
C ARG A 109 12.08 -6.95 10.73
N THR A 110 11.26 -6.31 11.56
CA THR A 110 11.69 -5.33 12.57
C THR A 110 12.05 -5.95 13.93
N LYS A 111 12.11 -7.29 14.03
CA LYS A 111 12.34 -8.02 15.29
C LYS A 111 11.34 -7.66 16.39
N GLY A 112 10.09 -7.35 16.01
CA GLY A 112 9.04 -6.98 16.96
C GLY A 112 9.04 -5.54 17.44
N VAL A 113 10.05 -4.73 17.07
CA VAL A 113 10.19 -3.35 17.56
C VAL A 113 9.07 -2.44 17.03
N SER A 114 8.62 -2.66 15.80
CA SER A 114 7.60 -1.80 15.19
C SER A 114 6.20 -1.98 15.76
N ARG A 115 5.90 -3.15 16.33
CA ARG A 115 4.58 -3.52 16.85
C ARG A 115 3.45 -3.46 15.80
N MET A 116 3.78 -3.33 14.51
CA MET A 116 2.79 -3.07 13.46
C MET A 116 1.77 -4.22 13.28
N ASN A 117 2.06 -5.41 13.81
CA ASN A 117 1.09 -6.51 13.88
C ASN A 117 -0.18 -6.16 14.69
N PHE A 118 -0.15 -5.11 15.51
CA PHE A 118 -1.32 -4.62 16.25
C PHE A 118 -2.12 -3.57 15.48
N ALA A 119 -1.59 -3.02 14.38
CA ALA A 119 -2.20 -1.90 13.66
C ALA A 119 -3.56 -2.22 13.03
N VAL A 120 -3.90 -3.51 12.90
CA VAL A 120 -5.23 -3.92 12.47
C VAL A 120 -6.32 -3.50 13.47
N VAL A 121 -5.98 -3.41 14.76
CA VAL A 121 -6.93 -2.97 15.80
C VAL A 121 -7.31 -1.52 15.58
N GLU A 122 -6.33 -0.63 15.37
CA GLU A 122 -6.62 0.77 15.08
C GLU A 122 -7.26 0.96 13.69
N LEU A 123 -6.94 0.11 12.72
CA LEU A 123 -7.66 0.12 11.45
C LEU A 123 -9.14 -0.18 11.66
N GLU A 124 -9.49 -1.23 12.40
CA GLU A 124 -10.89 -1.60 12.64
C GLU A 124 -11.61 -0.53 13.47
N GLU A 125 -10.94 0.05 14.46
CA GLU A 125 -11.48 1.12 15.32
C GLU A 125 -11.78 2.41 14.53
N HIS A 126 -10.94 2.74 13.54
CA HIS A 126 -11.00 3.99 12.78
C HIS A 126 -11.19 3.76 11.27
N TYR A 127 -11.88 2.68 10.92
CA TYR A 127 -11.94 2.19 9.54
C TYR A 127 -12.51 3.25 8.60
N ASP A 128 -13.64 3.83 8.98
CA ASP A 128 -14.33 4.85 8.18
C ASP A 128 -13.50 6.12 8.07
N GLU A 129 -12.79 6.54 9.12
CA GLU A 129 -11.93 7.72 9.01
C GLU A 129 -10.75 7.48 8.09
N PHE A 130 -10.09 6.32 8.16
CA PHE A 130 -9.02 6.00 7.23
C PHE A 130 -9.53 5.88 5.78
N GLU A 131 -10.72 5.30 5.55
CA GLU A 131 -11.31 5.20 4.21
C GLU A 131 -11.63 6.60 3.64
N ASN A 132 -12.19 7.49 4.46
CA ASN A 132 -12.49 8.86 4.06
C ASN A 132 -11.22 9.68 3.80
N GLU A 133 -10.22 9.54 4.66
CA GLU A 133 -8.90 10.17 4.51
C GLU A 133 -8.21 9.69 3.23
N PHE A 134 -8.19 8.38 2.97
CA PHE A 134 -7.70 7.79 1.73
C PHE A 134 -8.45 8.34 0.51
N THR A 135 -9.78 8.28 0.52
CA THR A 135 -10.59 8.65 -0.65
C THR A 135 -10.37 10.11 -1.04
N SER A 136 -10.33 11.00 -0.05
CA SER A 136 -10.04 12.43 -0.25
C SER A 136 -8.61 12.67 -0.77
N PHE A 137 -7.62 12.03 -0.15
CA PHE A 137 -6.23 12.15 -0.55
C PHE A 137 -5.98 11.60 -1.96
N PHE A 138 -6.50 10.40 -2.26
CA PHE A 138 -6.21 9.68 -3.48
C PHE A 138 -6.75 10.39 -4.71
N ALA A 139 -7.91 11.05 -4.60
CA ALA A 139 -8.42 11.94 -5.64
C ALA A 139 -7.41 13.07 -5.98
N ASN A 140 -6.85 13.72 -4.96
CA ASN A 140 -5.82 14.74 -5.16
C ASN A 140 -4.54 14.15 -5.76
N LEU A 141 -4.16 12.93 -5.33
CA LEU A 141 -2.97 12.24 -5.84
C LEU A 141 -3.11 11.90 -7.33
N ILE A 142 -4.28 11.45 -7.79
CA ILE A 142 -4.55 11.19 -9.21
C ILE A 142 -4.34 12.47 -10.02
N THR A 143 -4.97 13.59 -9.61
CA THR A 143 -4.81 14.88 -10.29
C THR A 143 -3.36 15.37 -10.29
N TYR A 144 -2.68 15.27 -9.15
CA TYR A 144 -1.26 15.62 -9.05
C TYR A 144 -0.40 14.79 -10.01
N SER A 145 -0.63 13.47 -10.03
CA SER A 145 0.15 12.53 -10.83
C SER A 145 -0.03 12.77 -12.33
N GLN A 146 -1.25 13.02 -12.79
CA GLN A 146 -1.56 13.38 -14.18
C GLN A 146 -0.86 14.69 -14.59
N ASN A 147 -0.96 15.73 -13.75
CA ASN A 147 -0.31 17.02 -13.98
C ASN A 147 1.22 16.93 -13.96
N LYS A 148 1.78 16.01 -13.17
CA LYS A 148 3.23 15.80 -13.11
C LYS A 148 3.70 15.04 -14.36
N LEU A 149 2.95 14.04 -14.79
CA LEU A 149 3.26 13.25 -15.99
C LEU A 149 3.24 14.12 -17.26
N SER A 150 2.30 15.06 -17.38
CA SER A 150 2.24 15.96 -18.54
C SER A 150 3.38 16.98 -18.61
N LYS A 151 4.20 17.09 -17.57
CA LYS A 151 5.34 18.01 -17.46
C LYS A 151 6.69 17.30 -17.54
N LEU A 152 6.68 15.97 -17.68
CA LEU A 152 7.87 15.12 -17.88
C LEU A 152 8.06 14.86 -19.37
#